data_AF-A0A954YRT9-F1
#
_entry.id   AF-A0A954YRT9-F1
#
_cell.length_a   1.000
_cell.length_b   1.000
_cell.length_c   1.000
_cell.angle_alpha   90.00
_cell.angle_beta   90.00
_cell.angle_gamma   90.00
#
_symmetry.space_group_name_H-M   'P 1'
#
loop_
_entity.id
_entity.type
_entity.pdbx_description
1 polymer ?
#
loop_
_entity_poly.entity_id
_entity_poly.type
_entity_poly.pdbx_seq_one_letter_code
_entity_poly.pdbx_strand_id
1 'polypeptide(L)'
;MSETMTTNDEGLLCPECEYNLTGLAHDVCPECGRPFDREKLLAELAGLPAAIPIWGQRTENDGLRSFARTVLEIWSHPVRYARRFPKNPDCDDAAKFARWCLIVALGILLIPLISMMPDLLQFFAGLMTCGAMILNAFMCERAITAVVFVPEFKVTTVGKPKSWYPESLALVRMTRAFLPLSTSVICVGWFTYLFMGPNGDAESITIILLTVIGVYWWISLAQIAGSYRKRNFNLILGLLTIPICAVVCSLVNIVMFGIWISIMMR
;
A
#
# COMPACT_ATOMS: atom_id res chain seq x y z
N MET A 1 22.42 44.24 5.09
CA MET A 1 21.20 43.40 5.16
C MET A 1 21.64 42.04 5.66
N SER A 2 21.45 41.76 6.95
CA SER A 2 21.71 40.44 7.51
C SER A 2 20.52 39.56 7.19
N GLU A 3 20.74 38.56 6.35
CA GLU A 3 19.82 37.44 6.16
C GLU A 3 19.79 36.68 7.49
N THR A 4 18.73 36.87 8.27
CA THR A 4 18.41 36.02 9.42
C THR A 4 18.14 34.63 8.87
N MET A 5 19.17 33.79 8.89
CA MET A 5 19.06 32.35 8.70
C MET A 5 18.19 31.85 9.86
N THR A 6 16.87 31.78 9.62
CA THR A 6 15.94 31.07 10.49
C THR A 6 16.33 29.61 10.41
N THR A 7 17.25 29.18 11.28
CA THR A 7 17.37 27.78 11.64
C THR A 7 15.99 27.37 12.09
N ASN A 8 15.26 26.68 11.22
CA ASN A 8 14.00 26.07 11.57
C ASN A 8 14.34 25.06 12.67
N ASP A 9 14.22 25.47 13.93
CA ASP A 9 14.06 24.58 15.07
C ASP A 9 12.72 23.85 14.87
N GLU A 10 12.66 22.93 13.90
CA GLU A 10 11.46 22.11 13.68
C GLU A 10 11.16 21.23 14.90
N GLY A 11 12.08 21.18 15.86
CA GLY A 11 11.89 20.56 17.16
C GLY A 11 11.66 19.05 17.05
N LEU A 12 11.69 18.38 18.20
CA LEU A 12 11.18 17.02 18.29
C LEU A 12 9.64 17.12 18.29
N LEU A 13 8.93 16.58 17.30
CA LEU A 13 7.47 16.63 17.25
C LEU A 13 6.84 15.29 17.66
N CYS A 14 5.68 15.33 18.32
CA CYS A 14 4.91 14.14 18.65
C CYS A 14 4.33 13.50 17.38
N PRO A 15 4.55 12.20 17.12
CA PRO A 15 4.04 11.53 15.90
C PRO A 15 2.51 11.37 15.87
N GLU A 16 1.82 11.66 16.97
CA GLU A 16 0.39 11.45 17.11
C GLU A 16 -0.42 12.75 17.06
N CYS A 17 0.09 13.82 17.66
CA CYS A 17 -0.59 15.11 17.77
C CYS A 17 0.23 16.31 17.29
N GLU A 18 1.45 16.08 16.78
CA GLU A 18 2.35 17.11 16.25
C GLU A 18 2.83 18.16 17.29
N TYR A 19 2.59 17.94 18.58
CA TYR A 19 3.08 18.81 19.66
C TYR A 19 4.61 18.81 19.76
N ASN A 20 5.22 19.96 20.07
CA ASN A 20 6.65 20.09 20.25
C ASN A 20 7.10 19.46 21.59
N LEU A 21 7.86 18.37 21.51
CA LEU A 21 8.40 17.59 22.61
C LEU A 21 9.76 18.10 23.13
N THR A 22 10.30 19.17 22.54
CA THR A 22 11.60 19.72 22.91
C THR A 22 11.54 20.29 24.34
N GLY A 23 12.52 19.94 25.18
CA GLY A 23 12.63 20.45 26.55
C GLY A 23 11.73 19.75 27.59
N LEU A 24 10.97 18.72 27.22
CA LEU A 24 10.22 17.92 28.19
C LEU A 24 11.16 17.14 29.11
N ALA A 25 10.81 17.02 30.40
CA ALA A 25 11.56 16.23 31.37
C ALA A 25 11.21 14.73 31.33
N HIS A 26 10.02 14.39 30.82
CA HIS A 26 9.52 13.03 30.72
C HIS A 26 9.18 12.69 29.28
N ASP A 27 9.31 11.42 28.92
CA ASP A 27 9.02 10.93 27.57
C ASP A 27 7.53 10.57 27.42
N VAL A 28 6.67 11.50 27.83
CA VAL A 28 5.21 11.43 27.68
C VAL A 28 4.74 12.76 27.10
N CYS A 29 3.96 12.72 26.02
CA CYS A 29 3.43 13.92 25.40
C CYS A 29 2.35 14.54 26.32
N PRO A 30 2.43 15.84 26.68
CA PRO A 30 1.47 16.47 27.57
C PRO A 30 0.08 16.65 26.93
N GLU A 31 0.01 16.77 25.60
CA GLU A 31 -1.26 16.96 24.88
C GLU A 31 -2.04 15.65 24.72
N CYS A 32 -1.37 14.56 24.29
CA CYS A 32 -2.06 13.31 23.98
C CYS A 32 -1.86 12.20 25.03
N GLY A 33 -1.02 12.43 26.04
CA GLY A 33 -0.71 11.48 27.11
C GLY A 33 0.05 10.23 26.67
N ARG A 34 0.47 10.13 25.40
CA ARG A 34 1.15 8.93 24.89
C ARG A 34 2.65 8.96 25.22
N PRO A 35 3.23 7.82 25.65
CA PRO A 35 4.66 7.71 25.79
C PRO A 35 5.33 7.76 24.42
N PHE A 36 6.55 8.28 24.38
CA PHE A 36 7.40 8.25 23.19
C PHE A 36 8.81 7.80 23.56
N ASP A 37 9.60 7.43 22.56
CA ASP A 37 11.01 7.09 22.74
C ASP A 37 11.84 8.24 22.19
N ARG A 38 12.46 9.01 23.09
CA ARG A 38 13.23 10.20 22.71
C ARG A 38 14.44 9.86 21.86
N GLU A 39 15.16 8.80 22.21
CA GLU A 39 16.35 8.36 21.46
C GLU A 39 15.97 7.97 20.04
N LYS A 40 14.86 7.24 19.89
CA LYS A 40 14.34 6.88 18.58
C LYS A 40 13.95 8.10 17.74
N LEU A 41 13.24 9.07 18.31
CA LEU A 41 12.84 10.27 17.58
C LEU A 41 14.06 11.14 17.21
N LEU A 42 15.08 11.20 18.06
CA LEU A 42 16.34 11.88 17.76
C LEU A 42 17.12 11.16 16.65
N ALA A 43 17.14 9.83 16.66
CA ALA A 43 17.73 9.04 15.58
C ALA A 43 17.02 9.29 14.23
N GLU A 44 15.69 9.35 14.24
CA GLU A 44 14.88 9.70 13.07
C GLU A 44 15.17 11.13 12.58
N LEU A 45 15.31 12.09 13.51
CA LEU A 45 15.66 13.48 13.19
C LEU A 45 17.08 13.61 12.63
N ALA A 46 18.02 12.76 13.10
CA ALA A 46 19.37 12.66 12.56
C ALA A 46 19.42 11.98 11.18
N GLY A 47 18.27 11.55 10.64
CA GLY A 47 18.17 10.90 9.34
C GLY A 47 18.62 9.44 9.34
N LEU A 48 18.72 8.81 10.51
CA LEU A 48 19.03 7.38 10.58
C LEU A 48 17.86 6.55 10.03
N PRO A 49 18.15 5.42 9.36
CA PRO A 49 17.10 4.52 8.90
C PRO A 49 16.28 4.02 10.09
N ALA A 50 14.97 4.23 10.02
CA ALA A 50 14.04 3.76 11.02
C ALA A 50 13.25 2.55 10.51
N ALA A 51 13.02 1.62 11.41
CA ALA A 51 12.28 0.41 11.11
C ALA A 51 10.79 0.71 10.85
N ILE A 52 10.16 -0.06 9.98
CA ILE A 52 8.75 0.14 9.62
C ILE A 52 7.86 -0.10 10.85
N PRO A 53 6.82 0.72 11.11
CA PRO A 53 5.97 0.55 12.28
C PRO A 53 5.34 -0.83 12.34
N ILE A 54 5.37 -1.47 13.52
CA ILE A 54 4.88 -2.82 13.81
C ILE A 54 5.70 -3.93 13.11
N TRP A 55 6.01 -3.79 11.83
CA TRP A 55 6.76 -4.77 11.04
C TRP A 55 8.23 -4.89 11.50
N GLY A 56 8.87 -3.76 11.77
CA GLY A 56 10.24 -3.65 12.24
C GLY A 56 10.46 -4.12 13.67
N GLN A 57 9.37 -4.29 14.44
CA GLN A 57 9.40 -4.82 15.80
C GLN A 57 9.37 -6.36 15.85
N ARG A 58 9.49 -7.04 14.70
CA ARG A 58 9.48 -8.51 14.67
C ARG A 58 10.70 -9.07 15.41
N THR A 59 10.47 -10.11 16.19
CA THR A 59 11.53 -11.04 16.60
C THR A 59 11.80 -12.03 15.45
N GLU A 60 12.88 -12.81 15.53
CA GLU A 60 13.17 -13.86 14.53
C GLU A 60 12.01 -14.83 14.31
N ASN A 61 11.19 -15.09 15.35
CA ASN A 61 10.10 -16.08 15.30
C ASN A 61 8.70 -15.47 15.04
N ASP A 62 8.54 -14.15 15.09
CA ASP A 62 7.22 -13.49 15.02
C ASP A 62 6.81 -12.99 13.62
N GLY A 63 7.50 -13.43 12.56
CA GLY A 63 7.33 -12.88 11.21
C GLY A 63 5.87 -12.82 10.72
N LEU A 64 5.12 -13.92 10.82
CA LEU A 64 3.71 -13.96 10.37
C LEU A 64 2.78 -13.10 11.24
N ARG A 65 3.03 -13.05 12.56
CA ARG A 65 2.20 -12.28 13.50
C ARG A 65 2.41 -10.79 13.32
N SER A 66 3.66 -10.35 13.14
CA SER A 66 3.98 -8.97 12.82
C SER A 66 3.43 -8.58 11.45
N PHE A 67 3.52 -9.47 10.45
CA PHE A 67 2.91 -9.26 9.13
C PHE A 67 1.40 -9.00 9.27
N ALA A 68 0.67 -9.90 9.93
CA ALA A 68 -0.77 -9.79 10.11
C ALA A 68 -1.16 -8.49 10.84
N ARG A 69 -0.43 -8.12 11.91
CA ARG A 69 -0.68 -6.86 12.63
C ARG A 69 -0.43 -5.63 11.76
N THR A 70 0.64 -5.63 10.96
CA THR A 70 0.91 -4.54 10.02
C THR A 70 -0.19 -4.42 8.96
N VAL A 71 -0.61 -5.53 8.36
CA VAL A 71 -1.73 -5.55 7.39
C VAL A 71 -3.01 -5.03 8.03
N LEU A 72 -3.34 -5.50 9.23
CA LEU A 72 -4.53 -5.06 9.97
C LEU A 72 -4.48 -3.58 10.33
N GLU A 73 -3.34 -3.03 10.76
CA GLU A 73 -3.19 -1.59 11.04
C GLU A 73 -3.36 -0.77 9.76
N ILE A 74 -2.77 -1.20 8.64
CA ILE A 74 -2.94 -0.55 7.33
C ILE A 74 -4.42 -0.58 6.89
N TRP A 75 -5.11 -1.71 7.12
CA TRP A 75 -6.52 -1.90 6.76
C TRP A 75 -7.53 -1.31 7.72
N SER A 76 -7.16 -0.95 8.94
CA SER A 76 -8.11 -0.40 9.91
C SER A 76 -7.87 1.09 10.14
N HIS A 77 -6.59 1.52 10.09
CA HIS A 77 -6.17 2.87 10.40
C HIS A 77 -5.10 3.37 9.42
N PRO A 78 -5.39 3.45 8.11
CA PRO A 78 -4.41 3.86 7.09
C PRO A 78 -3.79 5.24 7.35
N VAL A 79 -4.59 6.23 7.78
CA VAL A 79 -4.10 7.58 8.15
C VAL A 79 -3.09 7.50 9.29
N ARG A 80 -3.42 6.72 10.33
CA ARG A 80 -2.56 6.56 11.52
C ARG A 80 -1.26 5.87 11.16
N TYR A 81 -1.35 4.82 10.34
CA TYR A 81 -0.19 4.11 9.82
C TYR A 81 0.72 5.05 9.02
N ALA A 82 0.13 5.84 8.12
CA ALA A 82 0.87 6.78 7.28
C ALA A 82 1.60 7.86 8.09
N ARG A 83 0.97 8.40 9.15
CA ARG A 83 1.59 9.39 10.05
C ARG A 83 2.75 8.83 10.86
N ARG A 84 2.66 7.55 11.24
CA ARG A 84 3.71 6.85 12.01
C ARG A 84 4.86 6.35 11.17
N PHE A 85 4.69 6.36 9.85
CA PHE A 85 5.69 5.83 8.96
C PHE A 85 6.93 6.73 9.00
N PRO A 86 8.12 6.14 9.17
CA PRO A 86 9.33 6.93 9.31
C PRO A 86 9.59 7.71 8.02
N LYS A 87 10.12 8.93 8.18
CA LYS A 87 10.64 9.71 7.05
C LYS A 87 11.68 8.89 6.31
N ASN A 88 12.70 8.39 6.99
CA ASN A 88 13.74 7.53 6.40
C ASN A 88 13.52 6.04 6.73
N PRO A 89 12.67 5.30 6.00
CA PRO A 89 12.47 3.88 6.24
C PRO A 89 13.70 3.06 5.84
N ASP A 90 13.97 2.01 6.62
CA ASP A 90 14.90 0.97 6.21
C ASP A 90 14.39 0.24 4.95
N CYS A 91 15.12 0.40 3.84
CA CYS A 91 14.80 -0.17 2.54
C CYS A 91 14.83 -1.71 2.54
N ASP A 92 15.68 -2.32 3.36
CA ASP A 92 15.78 -3.78 3.46
C ASP A 92 14.59 -4.34 4.22
N ASP A 93 14.14 -3.61 5.24
CA ASP A 93 12.94 -3.96 6.00
C ASP A 93 11.67 -3.86 5.14
N ALA A 94 11.58 -2.81 4.32
CA ALA A 94 10.53 -2.64 3.32
C ALA A 94 10.52 -3.78 2.29
N ALA A 95 11.70 -4.19 1.82
CA ALA A 95 11.82 -5.30 0.88
C ALA A 95 11.45 -6.65 1.52
N LYS A 96 11.72 -6.84 2.82
CA LYS A 96 11.26 -8.02 3.57
C LYS A 96 9.74 -8.03 3.68
N PHE A 97 9.11 -6.91 4.07
CA PHE A 97 7.64 -6.81 4.12
C PHE A 97 7.03 -7.10 2.74
N ALA A 98 7.59 -6.51 1.69
CA ALA A 98 7.11 -6.71 0.33
C ALA A 98 7.16 -8.17 -0.12
N ARG A 99 8.23 -8.89 0.24
CA ARG A 99 8.34 -10.34 -0.02
C ARG A 99 7.25 -11.12 0.72
N TRP A 100 6.96 -10.78 1.96
CA TRP A 100 5.87 -11.42 2.72
C TRP A 100 4.51 -11.19 2.08
N CYS A 101 4.19 -9.96 1.67
CA CYS A 101 2.95 -9.68 0.94
C CYS A 101 2.84 -10.55 -0.32
N LEU A 102 3.94 -10.68 -1.09
CA LEU A 102 3.95 -11.50 -2.30
C LEU A 102 3.76 -12.99 -2.00
N ILE A 103 4.47 -13.53 -0.99
CA ILE A 103 4.34 -14.94 -0.58
C ILE A 103 2.90 -15.24 -0.16
N VAL A 104 2.30 -14.38 0.67
CA VAL A 104 0.92 -14.57 1.13
C VAL A 104 -0.07 -14.42 -0.04
N ALA A 105 0.11 -13.43 -0.91
CA ALA A 105 -0.73 -13.26 -2.10
C ALA A 105 -0.66 -14.49 -3.02
N LEU A 106 0.54 -15.03 -3.29
CA LEU A 106 0.71 -16.25 -4.07
C LEU A 106 0.06 -17.46 -3.38
N GLY A 107 0.19 -17.58 -2.06
CA GLY A 107 -0.48 -18.62 -1.29
C GLY A 107 -2.00 -18.56 -1.41
N ILE A 108 -2.58 -17.35 -1.31
CA ILE A 108 -4.02 -17.11 -1.49
C ILE A 108 -4.47 -17.50 -2.91
N LEU A 109 -3.67 -17.18 -3.94
CA LEU A 109 -3.97 -17.52 -5.33
C LEU A 109 -3.80 -19.02 -5.65
N LEU A 110 -2.98 -19.74 -4.89
CA LEU A 110 -2.80 -21.18 -5.07
C LEU A 110 -4.03 -21.99 -4.61
N ILE A 111 -4.78 -21.51 -3.61
CA ILE A 111 -5.99 -22.17 -3.12
C ILE A 111 -7.01 -22.43 -4.24
N PRO A 112 -7.46 -21.41 -5.00
CA PRO A 112 -8.38 -21.62 -6.11
C PRO A 112 -7.73 -22.49 -7.20
N LEU A 113 -6.45 -22.26 -7.52
CA LEU A 113 -5.75 -23.01 -8.55
C LEU A 113 -5.75 -24.53 -8.29
N ILE A 114 -5.50 -24.93 -7.04
CA ILE A 114 -5.53 -26.35 -6.61
C ILE A 114 -6.96 -26.89 -6.68
N SER A 115 -7.96 -26.10 -6.27
CA SER A 115 -9.36 -26.53 -6.35
C SER A 115 -9.89 -26.72 -7.79
N MET A 116 -9.23 -26.10 -8.79
CA MET A 116 -9.60 -26.19 -10.21
C MET A 116 -8.99 -27.37 -10.97
N MET A 117 -8.16 -28.22 -10.35
CA MET A 117 -7.51 -29.31 -11.06
C MET A 117 -8.45 -30.30 -11.81
N PRO A 118 -9.73 -30.54 -11.43
CA PRO A 118 -10.55 -31.48 -12.19
C PRO A 118 -11.09 -30.95 -13.52
N ASP A 119 -11.08 -29.62 -13.75
CA ASP A 119 -11.74 -29.02 -14.91
C ASP A 119 -10.80 -28.03 -15.63
N LEU A 120 -10.11 -28.51 -16.67
CA LEU A 120 -9.05 -27.81 -17.39
C LEU A 120 -9.48 -26.42 -17.87
N LEU A 121 -10.75 -26.29 -18.27
CA LEU A 121 -11.31 -25.04 -18.75
C LEU A 121 -11.39 -23.99 -17.64
N GLN A 122 -11.89 -24.40 -16.47
CA GLN A 122 -12.01 -23.53 -15.31
C GLN A 122 -10.60 -23.08 -14.89
N PHE A 123 -9.64 -24.01 -14.87
CA PHE A 123 -8.24 -23.72 -14.59
C PHE A 123 -7.67 -22.58 -15.45
N PHE A 124 -7.88 -22.61 -16.77
CA PHE A 124 -7.40 -21.55 -17.67
C PHE A 124 -8.09 -20.21 -17.43
N ALA A 125 -9.41 -20.19 -17.17
CA ALA A 125 -10.11 -18.97 -16.80
C ALA A 125 -9.58 -18.37 -15.49
N GLY A 126 -9.35 -19.20 -14.48
CA GLY A 126 -8.74 -18.78 -13.22
C GLY A 126 -7.35 -18.18 -13.42
N LEU A 127 -6.51 -18.82 -14.24
CA LEU A 127 -5.16 -18.34 -14.55
C LEU A 127 -5.18 -16.97 -15.24
N MET A 128 -6.06 -16.79 -16.24
CA MET A 128 -6.20 -15.54 -16.98
C MET A 128 -6.66 -14.39 -16.08
N THR A 129 -7.65 -14.63 -15.22
CA THR A 129 -8.11 -13.62 -14.25
C THR A 129 -7.01 -13.24 -13.26
N CYS A 130 -6.31 -14.23 -12.69
CA CYS A 130 -5.19 -13.97 -11.78
C CYS A 130 -4.07 -13.19 -12.48
N GLY A 131 -3.70 -13.58 -13.70
CA GLY A 131 -2.69 -12.90 -14.50
C GLY A 131 -3.06 -11.45 -14.80
N ALA A 132 -4.30 -11.20 -15.21
CA ALA A 132 -4.78 -9.85 -15.52
C ALA A 132 -4.83 -8.95 -14.26
N MET A 133 -5.19 -9.50 -13.10
CA MET A 133 -5.18 -8.76 -11.84
C MET A 133 -3.77 -8.42 -11.36
N ILE A 134 -2.81 -9.35 -11.52
CA ILE A 134 -1.39 -9.07 -11.26
C ILE A 134 -0.88 -7.98 -12.21
N LEU A 135 -1.21 -8.07 -13.50
CA LEU A 135 -0.81 -7.07 -14.49
C LEU A 135 -1.40 -5.68 -14.15
N ASN A 136 -2.68 -5.61 -13.78
CA ASN A 136 -3.34 -4.38 -13.35
C ASN A 136 -2.66 -3.78 -12.11
N ALA A 137 -2.24 -4.62 -11.16
CA ALA A 137 -1.50 -4.17 -10.00
C ALA A 137 -0.18 -3.49 -10.40
N PHE A 138 0.57 -4.12 -11.31
CA PHE A 138 1.80 -3.53 -11.85
C PHE A 138 1.57 -2.24 -12.64
N MET A 139 0.48 -2.16 -13.42
CA MET A 139 0.16 -0.96 -14.19
C MET A 139 -0.23 0.21 -13.28
N CYS A 140 -1.04 -0.04 -12.25
CA CYS A 140 -1.39 0.97 -11.24
C CYS A 140 -0.15 1.47 -10.50
N GLU A 141 0.78 0.58 -10.14
CA GLU A 141 2.07 0.95 -9.54
C GLU A 141 2.87 1.90 -10.45
N ARG A 142 2.99 1.58 -11.73
CA ARG A 142 3.74 2.39 -12.70
C ARG A 142 3.07 3.74 -12.94
N ALA A 143 1.74 3.77 -13.00
CA ALA A 143 0.98 5.01 -13.11
C ALA A 143 1.17 5.89 -11.87
N ILE A 144 1.08 5.34 -10.66
CA ILE A 144 1.33 6.07 -9.40
C ILE A 144 2.77 6.59 -9.38
N THR A 145 3.75 5.74 -9.69
CA THR A 145 5.16 6.12 -9.73
C THR A 145 5.39 7.26 -10.74
N ALA A 146 4.82 7.14 -11.94
CA ALA A 146 4.95 8.11 -13.02
C ALA A 146 4.27 9.44 -12.71
N VAL A 147 3.05 9.44 -12.17
CA VAL A 147 2.27 10.66 -11.97
C VAL A 147 2.65 11.37 -10.68
N VAL A 148 2.84 10.61 -9.60
CA VAL A 148 3.07 11.21 -8.27
C VAL A 148 4.52 11.64 -8.10
N PHE A 149 5.47 10.83 -8.59
CA PHE A 149 6.89 10.99 -8.25
C PHE A 149 7.76 11.56 -9.39
N VAL A 150 7.50 11.24 -10.67
CA VAL A 150 8.35 11.73 -11.80
C VAL A 150 8.39 13.26 -11.95
N PRO A 151 7.31 14.02 -11.73
CA PRO A 151 7.36 15.49 -11.85
C PRO A 151 8.37 16.15 -10.91
N GLU A 152 8.64 15.54 -9.75
CA GLU A 152 9.61 16.04 -8.76
C GLU A 152 11.04 15.59 -9.07
N PHE A 153 11.22 14.38 -9.60
CA PHE A 153 12.52 13.88 -10.02
C PHE A 153 13.15 14.74 -11.13
N LYS A 154 12.34 15.40 -11.98
CA LYS A 154 12.87 16.24 -13.06
C LYS A 154 13.40 17.61 -12.61
N VAL A 155 13.13 18.08 -11.39
CA VAL A 155 13.39 19.49 -11.02
C VAL A 155 14.63 19.68 -10.14
N THR A 156 15.20 18.63 -9.52
CA THR A 156 16.29 18.81 -8.52
C THR A 156 17.52 17.91 -8.66
N THR A 157 17.63 17.07 -9.70
CA THR A 157 18.57 15.92 -9.71
C THR A 157 19.77 16.02 -10.65
N VAL A 158 20.31 17.20 -10.94
CA VAL A 158 21.70 17.25 -11.44
C VAL A 158 22.62 17.24 -10.22
N GLY A 159 23.09 16.05 -9.82
CA GLY A 159 24.21 15.89 -8.87
C GLY A 159 23.90 15.36 -7.46
N LYS A 160 22.66 15.02 -7.10
CA LYS A 160 22.37 14.43 -5.79
C LYS A 160 22.51 12.89 -5.78
N PRO A 161 23.14 12.29 -4.75
CA PRO A 161 23.38 10.86 -4.68
C PRO A 161 22.08 10.05 -4.58
N LYS A 162 22.08 8.83 -5.14
CA LYS A 162 20.96 7.86 -5.15
C LYS A 162 20.32 7.59 -3.78
N SER A 163 21.00 7.91 -2.69
CA SER A 163 20.54 7.75 -1.30
C SER A 163 19.51 8.79 -0.84
N TRP A 164 19.12 9.76 -1.67
CA TRP A 164 18.21 10.85 -1.30
C TRP A 164 16.70 10.52 -1.44
N TYR A 165 16.34 9.34 -1.95
CA TYR A 165 14.94 8.95 -2.12
C TYR A 165 14.55 7.60 -1.49
N PRO A 166 15.04 7.25 -0.27
CA PRO A 166 14.66 6.00 0.38
C PRO A 166 13.18 6.00 0.74
N GLU A 167 12.62 7.15 1.11
CA GLU A 167 11.23 7.29 1.57
C GLU A 167 10.23 6.93 0.47
N SER A 168 10.33 7.60 -0.69
CA SER A 168 9.43 7.37 -1.83
C SER A 168 9.61 5.96 -2.39
N LEU A 169 10.84 5.46 -2.46
CA LEU A 169 11.12 4.11 -2.94
C LEU A 169 10.56 3.04 -2.01
N ALA A 170 10.71 3.20 -0.69
CA ALA A 170 10.16 2.26 0.29
C ALA A 170 8.64 2.30 0.31
N LEU A 171 8.03 3.49 0.28
CA LEU A 171 6.58 3.65 0.21
C LEU A 171 6.02 3.00 -1.06
N VAL A 172 6.65 3.24 -2.22
CA VAL A 172 6.28 2.60 -3.49
C VAL A 172 6.44 1.08 -3.39
N ARG A 173 7.53 0.57 -2.81
CA ARG A 173 7.75 -0.89 -2.63
C ARG A 173 6.70 -1.53 -1.73
N MET A 174 6.34 -0.89 -0.62
CA MET A 174 5.32 -1.42 0.29
C MET A 174 3.94 -1.37 -0.35
N THR A 175 3.60 -0.25 -0.98
CA THR A 175 2.34 -0.09 -1.73
C THR A 175 2.24 -1.11 -2.87
N ARG A 176 3.33 -1.30 -3.62
CA ARG A 176 3.44 -2.31 -4.69
C ARG A 176 3.09 -3.69 -4.19
N ALA A 177 3.61 -4.08 -3.03
CA ALA A 177 3.45 -5.43 -2.54
C ALA A 177 2.06 -5.66 -1.91
N PHE A 178 1.47 -4.61 -1.34
CA PHE A 178 0.15 -4.66 -0.75
C PHE A 178 -0.97 -4.83 -1.79
N LEU A 179 -0.78 -4.29 -2.99
CA LEU A 179 -1.78 -4.35 -4.05
C LEU A 179 -2.08 -5.80 -4.50
N PRO A 180 -1.10 -6.66 -4.85
CA PRO A 180 -1.28 -8.09 -5.07
C PRO A 180 -1.98 -8.82 -3.93
N LEU A 181 -1.67 -8.45 -2.68
CA LEU A 181 -2.32 -9.05 -1.51
C LEU A 181 -3.81 -8.72 -1.49
N SER A 182 -4.19 -7.45 -1.64
CA SER A 182 -5.59 -7.05 -1.70
C SER A 182 -6.33 -7.63 -2.91
N THR A 183 -5.70 -7.67 -4.08
CA THR A 183 -6.32 -8.25 -5.29
C THR A 183 -6.46 -9.77 -5.19
N SER A 184 -5.55 -10.46 -4.51
CA SER A 184 -5.68 -11.91 -4.30
C SER A 184 -6.90 -12.29 -3.45
N VAL A 185 -7.25 -11.49 -2.44
CA VAL A 185 -8.47 -11.68 -1.64
C VAL A 185 -9.72 -11.49 -2.50
N ILE A 186 -9.69 -10.48 -3.39
CA ILE A 186 -10.74 -10.24 -4.38
C ILE A 186 -10.88 -11.46 -5.31
N CYS A 187 -9.77 -12.03 -5.80
CA CYS A 187 -9.80 -13.24 -6.62
C CYS A 187 -10.52 -14.39 -5.91
N VAL A 188 -10.18 -14.64 -4.64
CA VAL A 188 -10.81 -15.73 -3.89
C VAL A 188 -12.30 -15.49 -3.69
N GLY A 189 -12.73 -14.25 -3.41
CA GLY A 189 -14.15 -13.92 -3.33
C GLY A 189 -14.88 -14.18 -4.65
N TRP A 190 -14.33 -13.69 -5.76
CA TRP A 190 -14.89 -13.90 -7.10
C TRP A 190 -14.92 -15.38 -7.51
N PHE A 191 -13.89 -16.12 -7.13
CA PHE A 191 -13.81 -17.55 -7.37
C PHE A 191 -14.84 -18.33 -6.56
N THR A 192 -14.99 -18.01 -5.28
CA THR A 192 -16.01 -18.61 -4.40
C THR A 192 -17.40 -18.41 -5.01
N TYR A 193 -17.65 -17.23 -5.59
CA TYR A 193 -18.88 -16.94 -6.33
C TYR A 193 -19.11 -17.86 -7.52
N LEU A 194 -18.11 -18.05 -8.39
CA LEU A 194 -18.24 -18.94 -9.56
C LEU A 194 -18.55 -20.39 -9.17
N PHE A 195 -18.03 -20.87 -8.04
CA PHE A 195 -18.21 -22.25 -7.57
C PHE A 195 -19.52 -22.50 -6.83
N MET A 196 -20.05 -21.51 -6.10
CA MET A 196 -21.31 -21.67 -5.36
C MET A 196 -22.55 -21.62 -6.28
N GLY A 197 -22.36 -21.34 -7.57
CA GLY A 197 -23.41 -21.26 -8.57
C GLY A 197 -24.21 -19.95 -8.46
N PRO A 198 -24.93 -19.57 -9.52
CA PRO A 198 -25.73 -18.35 -9.58
C PRO A 198 -27.04 -18.51 -8.80
N ASN A 199 -26.94 -18.74 -7.49
CA ASN A 199 -28.04 -18.41 -6.60
C ASN A 199 -27.93 -16.89 -6.39
N GLY A 200 -28.86 -16.12 -6.94
CA GLY A 200 -28.73 -14.67 -7.22
C GLY A 200 -28.28 -13.76 -6.05
N ASP A 201 -28.36 -14.24 -4.81
CA ASP A 201 -27.88 -13.51 -3.64
C ASP A 201 -26.34 -13.48 -3.52
N ALA A 202 -25.65 -14.54 -3.98
CA ALA A 202 -24.19 -14.64 -3.90
C ALA A 202 -23.46 -13.67 -4.86
N GLU A 203 -24.10 -13.34 -6.00
CA GLU A 203 -23.56 -12.42 -7.01
C GLU A 203 -23.46 -10.99 -6.45
N SER A 204 -24.58 -10.54 -5.89
CA SER A 204 -24.72 -9.21 -5.31
C SER A 204 -23.74 -9.02 -4.15
N ILE A 205 -23.65 -9.99 -3.25
CA ILE A 205 -22.76 -9.94 -2.09
C ILE A 205 -21.29 -9.87 -2.53
N THR A 206 -20.90 -10.67 -3.51
CA THR A 206 -19.52 -10.69 -4.01
C THR A 206 -19.16 -9.36 -4.65
N ILE A 207 -19.97 -8.85 -5.58
CA ILE A 207 -19.75 -7.56 -6.23
C ILE A 207 -19.65 -6.43 -5.19
N ILE A 208 -20.52 -6.43 -4.18
CA ILE A 208 -20.49 -5.44 -3.09
C ILE A 208 -19.18 -5.54 -2.32
N LEU A 209 -18.75 -6.73 -1.89
CA LEU A 209 -17.50 -6.92 -1.16
C LEU A 209 -16.28 -6.48 -1.97
N LEU A 210 -16.21 -6.84 -3.25
CA LEU A 210 -15.11 -6.44 -4.14
C LEU A 210 -15.06 -4.92 -4.31
N THR A 211 -16.23 -4.29 -4.47
CA THR A 211 -16.36 -2.84 -4.59
C THR A 211 -15.93 -2.14 -3.30
N VAL A 212 -16.39 -2.62 -2.15
CA VAL A 212 -16.06 -2.06 -0.83
C VAL A 212 -14.56 -2.17 -0.55
N ILE A 213 -13.95 -3.34 -0.81
CA ILE A 213 -12.50 -3.54 -0.63
C ILE A 213 -11.70 -2.64 -1.57
N GLY A 214 -12.10 -2.52 -2.84
CA GLY A 214 -11.45 -1.66 -3.81
C GLY A 214 -11.53 -0.17 -3.45
N VAL A 215 -12.71 0.31 -3.05
CA VAL A 215 -12.92 1.70 -2.59
C VAL A 215 -12.15 1.98 -1.31
N TYR A 216 -12.19 1.05 -0.33
CA TYR A 216 -11.46 1.19 0.91
C TYR A 216 -9.95 1.27 0.68
N TRP A 217 -9.41 0.42 -0.19
CA TRP A 217 -8.00 0.46 -0.59
C TRP A 217 -7.64 1.81 -1.22
N TRP A 218 -8.49 2.32 -2.10
CA TRP A 218 -8.27 3.60 -2.75
C TRP A 218 -8.26 4.79 -1.76
N ILE A 219 -9.22 4.82 -0.82
CA ILE A 219 -9.27 5.84 0.24
C ILE A 219 -8.00 5.76 1.10
N SER A 220 -7.58 4.54 1.45
CA SER A 220 -6.37 4.31 2.25
C SER A 220 -5.11 4.83 1.56
N LEU A 221 -4.94 4.49 0.27
CA LEU A 221 -3.84 4.98 -0.55
C LEU A 221 -3.87 6.51 -0.67
N ALA A 222 -5.07 7.09 -0.82
CA ALA A 222 -5.24 8.52 -0.93
C ALA A 222 -4.86 9.27 0.35
N GLN A 223 -5.24 8.70 1.48
CA GLN A 223 -4.90 9.20 2.81
C GLN A 223 -3.41 9.09 3.09
N ILE A 224 -2.80 7.96 2.74
CA ILE A 224 -1.34 7.76 2.82
C ILE A 224 -0.66 8.82 1.95
N ALA A 225 -0.99 8.93 0.67
CA ALA A 225 -0.37 9.92 -0.22
C ALA A 225 -0.59 11.37 0.26
N GLY A 226 -1.74 11.65 0.87
CA GLY A 226 -2.09 12.95 1.45
C GLY A 226 -1.34 13.31 2.72
N SER A 227 -0.89 12.33 3.52
CA SER A 227 -0.14 12.61 4.75
C SER A 227 1.32 12.97 4.49
N TYR A 228 1.92 12.49 3.40
CA TYR A 228 3.33 12.78 3.10
C TYR A 228 3.55 14.10 2.37
N ARG A 229 2.52 14.68 1.74
CA ARG A 229 2.71 15.82 0.85
C ARG A 229 1.86 16.99 1.28
N LYS A 230 2.47 18.18 1.33
CA LYS A 230 1.71 19.44 1.26
C LYS A 230 0.81 19.35 0.03
N ARG A 231 -0.49 19.63 0.21
CA ARG A 231 -1.53 19.53 -0.83
C ARG A 231 -1.08 20.32 -2.07
N ASN A 232 -0.54 19.62 -3.05
CA ASN A 232 -0.12 20.16 -4.33
C ASN A 232 -1.00 19.56 -5.44
N PHE A 233 -1.17 20.29 -6.53
CA PHE A 233 -1.99 19.87 -7.67
C PHE A 233 -1.62 18.47 -8.21
N ASN A 234 -0.33 18.13 -8.24
CA ASN A 234 0.17 16.82 -8.69
C ASN A 234 -0.32 15.67 -7.79
N LEU A 235 -0.50 15.91 -6.49
CA LEU A 235 -1.07 14.91 -5.60
C LEU A 235 -2.52 14.64 -6.00
N ILE A 236 -3.32 15.70 -6.19
CA ILE A 236 -4.73 15.60 -6.60
C ILE A 236 -4.84 14.86 -7.93
N LEU A 237 -3.98 15.19 -8.91
CA LEU A 237 -3.95 14.51 -10.20
C LEU A 237 -3.60 13.02 -10.06
N GLY A 238 -2.61 12.68 -9.23
CA GLY A 238 -2.27 11.29 -8.92
C GLY A 238 -3.44 10.54 -8.30
N LEU A 239 -4.10 11.14 -7.31
CA LEU A 239 -5.28 10.59 -6.65
C LEU A 239 -6.44 10.35 -7.62
N LEU A 240 -6.62 11.22 -8.62
CA LEU A 240 -7.63 11.08 -9.68
C LEU A 240 -7.24 10.09 -10.78
N THR A 241 -5.95 9.91 -11.04
CA THR A 241 -5.49 8.98 -12.11
C THR A 241 -5.64 7.52 -11.67
N ILE A 242 -5.44 7.22 -10.39
CA ILE A 242 -5.59 5.87 -9.83
C ILE A 242 -6.97 5.25 -10.09
N PRO A 243 -8.12 5.88 -9.77
CA PRO A 243 -9.43 5.31 -9.99
C PRO A 243 -9.73 5.18 -11.48
N ILE A 244 -9.25 6.11 -12.32
CA ILE A 244 -9.39 6.02 -13.78
C ILE A 244 -8.65 4.77 -14.29
N CYS A 245 -7.39 4.57 -13.89
CA CYS A 245 -6.63 3.37 -14.23
C CYS A 245 -7.35 2.11 -13.74
N ALA A 246 -7.82 2.08 -12.50
CA ALA A 246 -8.53 0.92 -11.94
C ALA A 246 -9.83 0.60 -12.69
N VAL A 247 -10.63 1.62 -13.04
CA VAL A 247 -11.86 1.46 -13.82
C VAL A 247 -11.54 0.94 -15.22
N VAL A 248 -10.57 1.55 -15.92
CA VAL A 248 -10.15 1.10 -17.26
C VAL A 248 -9.67 -0.35 -17.22
N CYS A 249 -8.81 -0.68 -16.25
CA CYS A 249 -8.31 -2.02 -15.99
C CYS A 249 -9.44 -3.04 -15.72
N SER A 250 -10.46 -2.65 -14.96
CA SER A 250 -11.62 -3.49 -14.66
C SER A 250 -12.49 -3.69 -15.89
N LEU A 251 -12.72 -2.64 -16.69
CA LEU A 251 -13.48 -2.72 -17.94
C LEU A 251 -12.79 -3.65 -18.94
N VAL A 252 -11.46 -3.57 -19.08
CA VAL A 252 -10.69 -4.48 -19.93
C VAL A 252 -10.88 -5.93 -19.49
N ASN A 253 -10.85 -6.20 -18.19
CA ASN A 253 -11.10 -7.55 -17.67
C ASN A 253 -12.52 -8.05 -17.96
N ILE A 254 -13.53 -7.19 -17.78
CA ILE A 254 -14.93 -7.53 -18.10
C ILE A 254 -15.09 -7.87 -19.59
N VAL A 255 -14.49 -7.07 -20.48
CA VAL A 255 -14.54 -7.31 -21.93
C VAL A 255 -13.83 -8.61 -22.29
N MET A 256 -12.61 -8.82 -21.77
CA MET A 256 -11.85 -10.06 -22.00
C MET A 256 -12.62 -11.30 -21.54
N PHE A 257 -13.28 -11.20 -20.39
CA PHE A 257 -14.12 -12.27 -19.86
C PHE A 257 -15.36 -12.53 -20.74
N GLY A 258 -16.04 -11.48 -21.19
CA GLY A 258 -17.18 -11.60 -22.10
C GLY A 258 -16.82 -12.24 -23.44
N ILE A 259 -15.66 -11.89 -24.00
CA ILE A 259 -15.12 -12.53 -25.21
C ILE A 259 -14.88 -14.02 -24.96
N TRP A 260 -14.26 -14.37 -23.83
CA TRP A 260 -13.97 -15.75 -23.48
C TRP A 260 -15.24 -16.59 -23.33
N ILE A 261 -16.27 -16.10 -22.61
CA ILE A 261 -17.59 -16.75 -22.53
C ILE A 261 -18.18 -16.96 -23.93
N SER A 262 -18.07 -15.95 -24.79
CA SER A 262 -18.62 -16.02 -26.15
C SER A 262 -17.93 -17.08 -27.02
N ILE A 263 -16.63 -17.31 -26.80
CA ILE A 263 -15.87 -18.39 -27.47
C ILE A 263 -16.31 -19.75 -26.92
N MET A 264 -16.54 -19.86 -25.61
CA MET A 264 -16.91 -21.13 -24.97
C MET A 264 -18.33 -21.61 -25.27
N MET A 265 -19.24 -20.70 -25.57
CA MET A 265 -20.62 -21.06 -25.95
C MET A 265 -20.79 -21.42 -27.43
N ARG A 266 -19.71 -21.39 -28.22
CA ARG A 266 -19.70 -21.78 -29.64
C ARG A 266 -19.06 -23.15 -29.81
#